data_AF-A2D589-F1
#
_entry.id   AF-A2D589-F1
#
_cell.length_a   1.000
_cell.length_b   1.000
_cell.length_c   1.000
_cell.angle_alpha   90.00
_cell.angle_beta   90.00
_cell.angle_gamma   90.00
#
_symmetry.space_group_name_H-M   'P 1'
#
loop_
_entity.id
_entity.type
_entity.pdbx_description
1 polymer ?
#
loop_
_entity_poly.entity_id
_entity_poly.type
_entity_poly.pdbx_seq_one_letter_code
_entity_poly.pdbx_strand_id
1 'polypeptide(L)' 'SASRRVGLSCANCQTTTTTLWRRNAEGEPVCNACGLYMKLHG' A
#
# COMPACT_ATOMS: atom_id res chain seq x y z
N SER A 1 7.46 14.79 -8.81
CA SER A 1 7.43 14.95 -7.35
C SER A 1 6.43 13.96 -6.80
N ALA A 2 6.87 12.92 -6.09
CA ALA A 2 5.96 11.96 -5.48
C ALA A 2 5.20 12.68 -4.37
N SER A 3 3.99 13.16 -4.67
CA SER A 3 3.10 13.78 -3.69
C SER A 3 2.98 12.84 -2.51
N ARG A 4 3.63 13.20 -1.40
CA ARG A 4 3.38 12.58 -0.11
C ARG A 4 1.92 12.90 0.20
N ARG A 5 1.01 11.98 -0.11
CA ARG A 5 -0.38 12.10 0.32
C ARG A 5 -0.37 12.00 1.84
N VAL A 6 -0.32 13.15 2.50
CA VAL A 6 -0.50 13.29 3.94
C VAL A 6 -1.81 12.58 4.29
N GLY A 7 -1.74 11.55 5.14
CA GLY A 7 -2.90 10.75 5.55
C GLY A 7 -3.10 9.41 4.81
N LEU A 8 -2.23 9.02 3.87
CA LEU A 8 -2.30 7.70 3.25
C LEU A 8 -1.55 6.66 4.11
N SER A 9 -2.27 5.68 4.65
CA SER A 9 -1.75 4.55 5.43
C SER A 9 -2.11 3.22 4.77
N CYS A 10 -1.22 2.24 4.86
CA CYS A 10 -1.51 0.90 4.37
C CYS A 10 -2.64 0.24 5.18
N ALA A 11 -3.65 -0.30 4.49
CA ALA A 11 -4.75 -1.02 5.13
C ALA A 11 -4.30 -2.27 5.90
N ASN A 12 -3.18 -2.90 5.51
CA ASN A 12 -2.67 -4.13 6.14
C ASN A 12 -1.72 -3.89 7.31
N CYS A 13 -0.75 -2.97 7.18
CA CYS A 13 0.32 -2.78 8.17
C CYS A 13 0.45 -1.35 8.70
N GLN A 14 -0.50 -0.48 8.33
CA GLN A 14 -0.57 0.92 8.75
C GLN A 14 0.65 1.79 8.43
N THR A 15 1.64 1.29 7.69
CA THR A 15 2.78 2.13 7.27
C THR A 15 2.27 3.31 6.46
N THR A 16 2.80 4.49 6.75
CA THR A 16 2.59 5.73 6.00
C THR A 16 3.75 6.02 5.05
N THR A 17 4.79 5.19 5.11
CA THR A 17 6.00 5.32 4.29
C THR A 17 6.14 4.09 3.39
N THR A 18 6.13 4.31 2.08
CA THR A 18 6.36 3.26 1.08
C THR A 18 6.88 3.90 -0.20
N THR A 19 7.64 3.15 -0.99
CA THR A 19 8.16 3.60 -2.30
C THR A 19 7.07 3.66 -3.37
N LEU A 20 6.09 2.76 -3.27
CA LEU A 20 4.93 2.69 -4.15
C LEU A 20 3.69 2.32 -3.35
N TRP A 21 2.59 3.00 -3.63
CA TRP A 21 1.26 2.63 -3.14
C TRP A 21 0.57 1.75 -4.17
N ARG A 22 0.08 0.60 -3.72
CA ARG A 22 -0.73 -0.34 -4.49
C ARG A 22 -2.17 -0.29 -4.00
N ARG A 23 -3.08 -0.94 -4.73
CA ARG A 23 -4.46 -1.20 -4.28
C ARG A 23 -4.68 -2.70 -4.18
N ASN A 24 -5.37 -3.16 -3.14
CA ASN A 24 -5.84 -4.54 -3.04
C ASN A 24 -7.08 -4.75 -3.94
N ALA A 25 -7.65 -5.97 -3.93
CA ALA A 25 -8.84 -6.31 -4.71
C ALA A 25 -10.08 -5.48 -4.32
N GLU A 26 -10.15 -5.02 -3.07
CA GLU A 26 -11.22 -4.16 -2.54
C GLU A 26 -11.01 -2.67 -2.88
N GLY A 27 -9.88 -2.33 -3.52
CA GLY A 27 -9.52 -0.96 -3.90
C GLY A 27 -8.85 -0.14 -2.79
N GLU A 28 -8.59 -0.75 -1.63
CA GLU A 28 -7.94 -0.11 -0.48
C GLU A 28 -6.44 0.11 -0.70
N PRO A 29 -5.88 1.20 -0.16
CA PRO A 29 -4.46 1.50 -0.29
C PRO A 29 -3.61 0.52 0.52
N VAL A 30 -2.62 -0.10 -0.13
CA VAL A 30 -1.63 -0.96 0.51
C VAL A 30 -0.21 -0.55 0.14
N CYS A 31 0.75 -0.78 1.02
CA CYS A 31 2.16 -0.52 0.72
C CYS A 31 2.67 -1.53 -0.32
N ASN A 32 3.86 -1.24 -0.89
CA ASN A 32 4.42 -2.09 -1.92
C ASN A 32 4.65 -3.53 -1.42
N ALA A 33 5.14 -3.69 -0.19
CA ALA A 33 5.40 -5.00 0.41
C ALA A 33 4.10 -5.79 0.59
N CYS A 34 3.06 -5.22 1.21
CA CYS A 34 1.78 -5.90 1.42
C CYS A 34 1.10 -6.26 0.10
N GLY A 35 1.10 -5.36 -0.89
CA GLY A 35 0.50 -5.64 -2.19
C GLY A 35 1.25 -6.73 -2.98
N LEU A 36 2.58 -6.79 -2.87
CA LEU A 36 3.37 -7.88 -3.49
C LEU A 36 3.14 -9.21 -2.77
N TYR A 37 3.14 -9.19 -1.43
CA TYR A 37 2.89 -10.38 -0.63
C TYR A 37 1.53 -11.01 -0.97
N MET A 38 0.45 -10.21 -0.98
CA MET A 38 -0.88 -10.70 -1.37
C MET A 38 -0.93 -11.22 -2.81
N LYS A 39 -0.16 -10.65 -3.74
CA LYS A 39 -0.13 -11.14 -5.13
C LYS A 39 0.59 -12.48 -5.28
N LEU A 40 1.59 -12.74 -4.43
CA LEU A 40 2.43 -13.95 -4.52
C LEU A 40 1.88 -15.11 -3.69
N HIS A 41 1.19 -14.82 -2.59
CA HIS A 41 0.75 -15.81 -1.61
C HIS A 41 -0.77 -15.82 -1.37
N GLY A 42 -1.52 -14.92 -2.01
CA GLY A 42 -2.98 -14.81 -1.90
C GLY A 42 -3.70 -15.49 -3.05
#